data_AF-A0A2K3KP57-F1
#
_entry.id   AF-A0A2K3KP57-F1
#
_cell.length_a   1.000
_cell.length_b   1.000
_cell.length_c   1.000
_cell.angle_alpha   90.00
_cell.angle_beta   90.00
_cell.angle_gamma   90.00
#
_symmetry.space_group_name_H-M   'P 1'
#
loop_
_entity.id
_entity.type
_entity.pdbx_description
1 polymer ?
#
loop_
_entity_poly.entity_id
_entity_poly.type
_entity_poly.pdbx_seq_one_letter_code
_entity_poly.pdbx_strand_id
1 'polypeptide(L)' 'SVSSVDLDSRTSKKEHKEEKKLKKEEKEDDEASKENYRPIPDGDFEIVQFGEDPEKGVKIGTGLPELARKQLKACL' A
#
# COMPACT_ATOMS: atom_id res chain seq x y z
N SER A 1 15.68 -31.54 -24.67
CA SER A 1 14.27 -31.13 -24.83
C SER A 1 13.96 -30.19 -23.68
N VAL A 2 13.86 -28.89 -23.94
CA VAL A 2 13.57 -27.87 -22.91
C VAL A 2 12.07 -27.80 -22.74
N SER A 3 11.59 -28.09 -21.53
CA SER A 3 10.18 -28.03 -21.16
C SER A 3 9.68 -26.58 -21.29
N SER A 4 8.66 -26.38 -22.12
CA SER A 4 7.95 -25.11 -22.22
C SER A 4 7.19 -24.88 -20.91
N VAL A 5 7.63 -23.94 -20.10
CA VAL A 5 6.87 -23.45 -18.95
C VAL A 5 5.76 -22.54 -19.47
N ASP A 6 4.52 -22.96 -19.27
CA ASP A 6 3.33 -22.17 -19.57
C ASP A 6 3.21 -21.04 -18.53
N LEU A 7 3.47 -19.81 -18.99
CA LEU A 7 3.38 -18.59 -18.19
C LEU A 7 2.05 -17.88 -18.44
N ASP A 8 0.93 -18.61 -18.40
CA ASP A 8 -0.38 -17.95 -18.47
C ASP A 8 -0.70 -17.28 -17.12
N SER A 9 -0.01 -16.17 -16.87
CA SER A 9 -0.31 -15.23 -15.80
C SER A 9 -1.54 -14.47 -16.24
N ARG A 10 -2.71 -15.08 -16.06
CA ARG A 10 -4.01 -14.54 -16.46
C ARG A 10 -4.26 -13.19 -15.77
N THR A 11 -3.80 -12.10 -16.37
CA THR A 11 -4.05 -10.75 -15.88
C THR A 11 -5.49 -10.38 -16.21
N SER A 12 -6.40 -10.64 -15.28
CA SER A 12 -7.71 -9.97 -15.25
C SER A 12 -7.70 -8.96 -14.12
N LYS A 13 -7.02 -7.82 -14.34
CA LYS A 13 -7.32 -6.59 -13.61
C LYS A 13 -8.20 -5.74 -14.53
N LYS A 14 -9.50 -5.98 -14.41
CA LYS A 14 -10.52 -5.13 -15.02
C LYS A 14 -10.41 -3.75 -14.37
N GLU A 15 -10.20 -2.74 -15.21
CA GLU A 15 -10.13 -1.34 -14.86
C GLU A 15 -11.34 -0.93 -13.99
N HIS A 16 -11.10 -0.23 -12.88
CA HIS A 16 -12.15 0.55 -12.25
C HIS A 16 -11.70 2.01 -12.19
N LYS A 17 -12.21 2.76 -13.16
CA LYS A 17 -12.26 4.21 -13.20
C LYS A 17 -13.17 4.66 -12.07
N GLU A 18 -12.61 5.12 -10.94
CA GLU A 18 -13.43 5.74 -9.90
C GLU A 18 -13.65 7.21 -10.25
N GLU A 19 -14.76 7.46 -10.95
CA GLU A 19 -15.38 8.76 -11.01
C GLU A 19 -15.91 9.10 -9.61
N LYS A 20 -15.22 10.01 -8.92
CA LYS A 20 -15.69 10.61 -7.67
C LYS A 20 -17.06 11.22 -7.90
N LYS A 21 -18.09 10.66 -7.28
CA LYS A 21 -19.30 11.34 -6.79
C LYS A 21 -20.21 10.32 -6.11
N LEU A 22 -21.13 10.87 -5.29
CA LEU A 22 -22.19 10.23 -4.52
C LEU A 22 -21.76 9.95 -3.07
N LYS A 23 -22.52 10.30 -2.04
CA LYS A 23 -23.65 11.23 -1.90
C LYS A 23 -23.80 11.37 -0.38
N LYS A 24 -24.10 12.57 0.07
CA LYS A 24 -24.40 12.90 1.47
C LYS A 24 -25.79 12.35 1.80
N GLU A 25 -25.87 11.18 2.41
CA GLU A 25 -27.02 10.53 3.08
C GLU A 25 -26.35 9.30 3.71
N GLU A 26 -26.21 9.13 5.03
CA GLU A 26 -27.29 8.78 5.93
C GLU A 26 -26.74 8.89 7.36
N LYS A 27 -27.46 9.61 8.22
CA LYS A 27 -27.07 9.90 9.60
C LYS A 27 -27.78 8.90 10.51
N GLU A 28 -27.67 7.59 10.22
CA GLU A 28 -28.34 6.53 10.99
C GLU A 28 -27.58 5.18 11.03
N ASP A 29 -26.41 5.06 10.39
CA ASP A 29 -25.55 3.85 10.47
C ASP A 29 -24.42 3.96 11.52
N ASP A 30 -24.48 4.96 12.40
CA ASP A 30 -23.33 5.41 13.22
C ASP A 30 -23.07 4.57 14.49
N GLU A 31 -23.96 3.64 14.88
CA GLU A 31 -23.72 2.77 16.04
C GLU A 31 -23.27 1.35 15.65
N ALA A 32 -23.85 0.73 14.62
CA ALA A 32 -23.50 -0.63 14.20
C ALA A 32 -22.18 -0.71 13.40
N SER A 33 -21.78 0.37 12.72
CA SER A 33 -20.54 0.41 11.93
C SER A 33 -19.27 0.66 12.77
N LYS A 34 -19.43 1.17 14.00
CA LYS A 34 -18.30 1.46 14.92
C LYS A 34 -17.72 0.21 15.57
N GLU A 35 -18.51 -0.85 15.73
CA GLU A 35 -18.07 -2.08 16.42
C GLU A 35 -16.94 -2.81 15.66
N ASN A 36 -16.82 -2.56 14.36
CA ASN A 36 -15.79 -3.15 13.49
C ASN A 36 -14.67 -2.18 13.12
N TYR A 37 -14.64 -0.97 13.68
CA TYR A 37 -13.56 -0.03 13.40
C TYR A 37 -12.32 -0.39 14.22
N ARG A 38 -11.44 -1.22 13.65
CA ARG A 38 -10.05 -1.32 14.09
C ARG A 38 -9.23 -0.29 13.30
N PRO A 39 -8.88 0.87 13.88
CA PRO A 39 -7.96 1.79 13.22
C PRO A 39 -6.67 1.04 12.91
N ILE A 40 -6.19 1.19 11.67
CA ILE A 40 -4.85 0.70 11.32
C ILE A 40 -3.89 1.49 12.21
N PRO A 41 -3.07 0.82 13.03
CA PRO A 41 -2.08 1.55 13.80
C PRO A 41 -1.14 2.23 12.82
N ASP A 42 -1.01 3.56 12.95
CA ASP A 42 -0.25 4.37 11.99
C ASP A 42 1.18 3.85 11.80
N GLY A 43 1.78 3.26 12.85
CA GLY A 43 3.10 2.64 12.81
C GLY A 43 4.21 3.65 12.53
N ASP A 44 5.33 3.56 13.25
CA ASP A 44 6.44 4.48 13.00
C ASP A 44 7.23 4.08 11.74
N PHE A 45 7.36 5.02 10.81
CA PHE A 45 8.15 4.85 9.59
C PHE A 45 8.93 6.13 9.24
N GLU A 46 10.06 5.96 8.57
CA GLU A 46 10.83 7.02 7.93
C GLU A 46 10.56 7.03 6.42
N ILE A 47 10.40 8.22 5.83
CA ILE A 47 10.31 8.37 4.37
C ILE A 47 11.72 8.59 3.84
N VAL A 48 12.20 7.70 2.99
CA VAL A 48 13.49 7.79 2.31
C VAL A 48 13.25 8.20 0.87
N GLN A 49 13.95 9.22 0.39
CA GLN A 49 13.85 9.66 -1.01
C GLN A 49 14.36 8.56 -1.93
N PHE A 50 13.62 8.29 -2.99
CA PHE A 50 13.99 7.33 -4.02
C PHE A 50 14.20 8.06 -5.34
N GLY A 51 15.46 8.22 -5.73
CA GLY A 51 15.85 9.02 -6.90
C GLY A 51 15.73 10.53 -6.68
N GLU A 52 15.59 11.28 -7.78
CA GLU A 52 15.62 12.76 -7.79
C GLU A 52 14.24 13.41 -7.58
N ASP A 53 13.16 12.64 -7.64
CA ASP A 53 11.79 13.16 -7.53
C ASP A 53 11.39 13.28 -6.05
N PRO A 54 11.15 14.49 -5.54
CA PRO A 54 10.79 14.72 -4.14
C PRO A 54 9.41 14.14 -3.77
N GLU A 55 8.56 13.81 -4.74
CA GLU A 55 7.27 13.15 -4.51
C GLU A 55 7.40 11.62 -4.44
N LYS A 56 8.55 11.06 -4.83
CA LYS A 56 8.81 9.62 -4.83
C LYS A 56 9.64 9.22 -3.60
N GLY A 57 8.92 8.96 -2.50
CA GLY A 57 9.50 8.44 -1.27
C GLY A 57 9.09 7.00 -0.96
N VAL A 58 9.98 6.24 -0.33
CA VAL A 58 9.70 4.91 0.21
C VAL A 58 9.56 4.98 1.73
N LYS A 59 8.47 4.43 2.27
CA LYS A 59 8.22 4.35 3.72
C LYS A 59 8.92 3.12 4.28
N ILE A 60 9.90 3.32 5.16
CA ILE A 60 10.63 2.24 5.85
C ILE A 60 10.21 2.22 7.33
N GLY A 61 9.72 1.08 7.82
CA GLY A 61 9.34 0.94 9.23
C GLY A 61 10.53 1.04 10.18
N THR A 62 10.35 1.73 11.31
CA THR A 62 11.40 1.89 12.34
C THR A 62 11.65 0.62 13.16
N GLY A 63 10.68 -0.31 13.19
CA GLY A 63 10.78 -1.60 13.88
C GLY A 63 11.69 -2.63 13.18
N LEU A 64 12.28 -2.29 12.03
CA LEU A 64 13.20 -3.17 11.32
C LEU A 64 14.59 -3.19 11.99
N PRO A 65 15.29 -4.34 11.99
CA PRO A 65 16.69 -4.40 12.42
C PRO A 65 17.55 -3.39 11.67
N GLU A 66 18.52 -2.80 12.36
CA GLU A 66 19.37 -1.76 11.80
C GLU A 66 20.06 -2.20 10.49
N LEU A 67 20.51 -3.45 10.43
CA LEU A 67 21.13 -4.03 9.23
C LEU A 67 20.18 -3.99 8.03
N ALA A 68 18.93 -4.42 8.21
CA ALA A 68 17.92 -4.42 7.15
C ALA A 68 17.58 -2.99 6.70
N ARG A 69 17.46 -2.06 7.64
CA ARG A 69 17.22 -0.63 7.32
C ARG A 69 18.36 -0.05 6.49
N LYS A 70 19.61 -0.32 6.85
CA LYS A 70 20.78 0.14 6.11
C LYS A 70 20.84 -0.46 4.71
N GLN A 71 20.57 -1.75 4.58
CA GLN A 71 20.55 -2.41 3.28
C GLN A 71 19.45 -1.85 2.37
N LEU A 72 18.24 -1.63 2.90
CA LEU A 72 17.17 -1.00 2.15
C LEU A 72 17.58 0.40 1.66
N LYS A 73 18.12 1.25 2.55
CA LYS A 73 18.60 2.59 2.17
C LYS A 73 19.72 2.57 1.13
N ALA A 74 20.57 1.54 1.12
CA ALA A 74 21.65 1.43 0.14
C ALA A 74 21.16 1.02 -1.26
N CYS A 75 19.93 0.51 -1.38
CA CYS A 75 19.32 0.08 -2.63
C CYS A 75 18.29 1.08 -3.18
N LEU A 76 18.04 2.19 -2.45
CA LEU A 76 17.14 3.28 -2.85
C LEU A 76 17.93 4.42 -3.47
#